data_AF-A0A9D2SS38-F1
#
_entry.id   AF-A0A9D2SS38-F1
#
_cell.length_a   1.000
_cell.length_b   1.000
_cell.length_c   1.000
_cell.angle_alpha   90.00
_cell.angle_beta   90.00
_cell.angle_gamma   90.00
#
_symmetry.space_group_name_H-M   'P 1'
#
loop_
_entity.id
_entity.type
_entity.pdbx_description
1 polymer ?
#
loop_
_entity_poly.entity_id
_entity_poly.type
_entity_poly.pdbx_seq_one_letter_code
_entity_poly.pdbx_strand_id
1 'polypeptide(L)'
;MSRRHYDNKRDLIKEMRSSRARADMAAASAFSANMLMSLYVLRDTFGFGQARAERFVKAMGRLNTDHDEGRITLDEIKKRIFDDLGMIVEMPR
;
A
#
# COMPACT_ATOMS: atom_id res chain seq x y z
N MET A 1 -10.14 6.62 39.83
CA MET A 1 -9.70 6.33 38.44
C MET A 1 -9.59 7.65 37.69
N SER A 2 -8.36 8.11 37.43
CA SER A 2 -8.12 9.43 36.83
C SER A 2 -8.36 9.40 35.32
N ARG A 3 -9.33 10.19 34.85
CA ARG A 3 -9.46 10.56 33.43
C ARG A 3 -8.21 11.36 33.07
N ARG A 4 -7.36 10.85 32.16
CA ARG A 4 -6.22 11.60 31.63
C ARG A 4 -6.75 12.91 31.03
N HIS A 5 -6.53 14.01 31.74
CA HIS A 5 -6.86 15.35 31.27
C HIS A 5 -5.74 15.75 30.29
N TYR A 6 -6.08 15.90 29.01
CA TYR A 6 -5.13 16.37 28.00
C TYR A 6 -4.97 17.87 28.17
N ASP A 7 -4.00 18.28 28.99
CA ASP A 7 -3.94 19.66 29.46
C ASP A 7 -3.30 20.67 28.50
N ASN A 8 -2.82 20.28 27.32
CA ASN A 8 -2.40 21.31 26.37
C ASN A 8 -2.42 20.88 24.90
N LYS A 9 -2.75 21.82 24.01
CA LYS A 9 -2.79 21.66 22.54
C LYS A 9 -1.55 20.97 21.96
N ARG A 10 -0.37 21.11 22.57
CA ARG A 10 0.89 20.46 22.16
C ARG A 10 0.88 18.95 22.41
N ASP A 11 0.22 18.48 23.47
CA ASP A 11 0.14 17.04 23.77
C ASP A 11 -0.77 16.33 22.76
N LEU A 12 -1.89 16.96 22.39
CA LEU A 12 -2.75 16.51 21.30
C LEU A 12 -1.99 16.47 19.96
N ILE A 13 -1.23 17.52 19.63
CA ILE A 13 -0.40 17.55 18.40
C ILE A 13 0.65 16.45 18.42
N LYS A 14 1.29 16.20 19.56
CA LYS A 14 2.31 15.15 19.72
C LYS A 14 1.70 13.75 19.54
N GLU A 15 0.53 13.51 20.13
CA GLU A 15 -0.19 12.25 19.96
C GLU A 15 -0.61 12.05 18.50
N MET A 16 -1.21 13.05 17.86
CA MET A 16 -1.58 12.99 16.44
C MET A 16 -0.38 12.66 15.54
N ARG A 17 0.77 13.32 15.75
CA ARG A 17 2.00 13.04 15.00
C ARG A 17 2.49 11.61 15.23
N SER A 18 2.48 11.14 16.47
CA SER A 18 2.89 9.76 16.81
C SER A 18 1.93 8.71 16.24
N SER A 19 0.63 9.01 16.19
CA SER A 19 -0.38 8.15 15.58
C SER A 19 -0.19 8.08 14.07
N ARG A 20 0.05 9.21 13.43
CA ARG A 20 0.35 9.29 12.00
C ARG A 20 1.62 8.51 11.64
N ALA A 21 2.72 8.72 12.37
CA ALA A 21 3.96 8.00 12.13
C ALA A 21 3.79 6.48 12.26
N ARG A 22 2.99 6.01 13.24
CA ARG A 22 2.65 4.59 13.37
C ARG A 22 1.83 4.07 12.18
N ALA A 23 0.85 4.85 11.73
CA ALA A 23 0.05 4.50 10.55
C ALA A 23 0.91 4.43 9.28
N ASP A 24 1.80 5.41 9.07
CA ASP A 24 2.72 5.44 7.93
C ASP A 24 3.66 4.22 7.94
N MET A 25 4.22 3.86 9.10
CA MET A 25 5.05 2.66 9.25
C MET A 25 4.27 1.37 8.99
N ALA A 26 3.02 1.28 9.46
CA ALA A 26 2.16 0.12 9.22
C ALA A 26 1.84 -0.01 7.72
N ALA A 27 1.52 1.09 7.05
CA ALA A 27 1.29 1.11 5.61
C ALA A 27 2.53 0.69 4.81
N ALA A 28 3.71 1.23 5.15
CA ALA A 28 4.97 0.85 4.51
C ALA A 28 5.32 -0.64 4.72
N SER A 29 5.04 -1.16 5.92
CA SER A 29 5.25 -2.58 6.25
C SER A 29 4.30 -3.48 5.46
N ALA A 30 3.01 -3.11 5.38
CA ALA A 30 2.01 -3.83 4.62
C ALA A 30 2.32 -3.86 3.12
N PHE A 31 2.74 -2.71 2.55
CA PHE A 31 3.18 -2.61 1.17
C PHE A 31 4.39 -3.54 0.90
N SER A 32 5.39 -3.49 1.78
CA SER A 32 6.60 -4.32 1.65
C SER A 32 6.27 -5.81 1.72
N ALA A 33 5.42 -6.23 2.67
CA ALA A 33 4.97 -7.61 2.79
C ALA A 33 4.22 -8.07 1.54
N ASN A 34 3.28 -7.26 1.02
CA ASN A 34 2.53 -7.58 -0.18
C ASN A 34 3.43 -7.71 -1.41
N MET A 35 4.42 -6.81 -1.56
CA MET A 35 5.40 -6.87 -2.64
C MET A 35 6.22 -8.16 -2.60
N LEU A 36 6.72 -8.55 -1.40
CA LEU A 36 7.48 -9.78 -1.23
C LEU A 36 6.65 -11.02 -1.54
N MET A 37 5.41 -11.10 -1.05
CA MET A 37 4.49 -12.21 -1.35
C MET A 37 4.18 -12.30 -2.86
N SER A 38 3.90 -11.16 -3.50
CA SER A 38 3.64 -11.10 -4.94
C SER A 38 4.85 -11.57 -5.75
N LEU A 39 6.06 -11.11 -5.40
CA LEU A 39 7.30 -11.55 -6.05
C LEU A 39 7.57 -13.04 -5.85
N TYR A 40 7.29 -13.57 -4.66
CA TYR A 40 7.42 -15.00 -4.39
C TYR A 40 6.52 -15.82 -5.31
N VAL A 41 5.23 -15.46 -5.42
CA VAL A 41 4.27 -16.12 -6.32
C VAL A 41 4.69 -15.99 -7.78
N LEU A 42 5.08 -14.79 -8.22
CA LEU A 42 5.54 -14.56 -9.60
C LEU A 42 6.77 -15.41 -9.95
N ARG A 43 7.71 -15.56 -9.03
CA ARG A 43 8.90 -16.40 -9.23
C ARG A 43 8.54 -17.88 -9.23
N ASP A 44 7.88 -18.36 -8.17
CA ASP A 44 7.72 -19.78 -7.87
C ASP A 44 6.61 -20.42 -8.71
N THR A 45 5.48 -19.74 -8.85
CA THR A 45 4.32 -20.25 -9.60
C THR A 45 4.41 -19.90 -11.08
N PHE A 46 4.85 -18.68 -11.42
CA PHE A 46 4.84 -18.18 -12.80
C PHE A 46 6.23 -18.17 -13.46
N GLY A 47 7.27 -18.62 -12.77
CA GLY A 47 8.62 -18.77 -13.34
C GLY A 47 9.31 -17.45 -13.70
N PHE A 48 8.95 -16.34 -13.05
CA PHE A 48 9.60 -15.06 -13.32
C PHE A 48 11.08 -15.10 -12.89
N GLY A 49 11.97 -15.02 -13.87
CA GLY A 49 13.39 -14.74 -13.64
C GLY A 49 13.64 -13.29 -13.23
N GLN A 50 14.87 -13.00 -12.81
CA GLN A 50 15.28 -11.69 -12.27
C GLN A 50 14.83 -10.50 -13.12
N ALA A 51 15.10 -10.52 -14.43
CA ALA A 51 14.76 -9.39 -15.30
C ALA A 51 13.24 -9.10 -15.35
N ARG A 52 12.39 -10.12 -15.28
CA ARG A 52 10.93 -9.94 -15.25
C ARG A 52 10.48 -9.43 -13.88
N ALA A 53 11.06 -9.96 -12.80
CA ALA A 53 10.79 -9.49 -11.44
C ALA A 53 11.19 -8.02 -11.24
N GLU A 54 12.36 -7.59 -11.73
CA GLU A 54 12.79 -6.19 -11.67
C GLU A 54 11.87 -5.25 -12.46
N ARG A 55 11.40 -5.68 -13.63
CA ARG A 55 10.41 -4.93 -14.41
C ARG A 55 9.09 -4.79 -13.67
N PHE A 56 8.64 -5.85 -12.99
CA PHE A 56 7.44 -5.81 -12.16
C PHE A 56 7.61 -4.82 -11.00
N VAL A 57 8.72 -4.88 -10.24
CA VAL A 57 8.99 -3.94 -9.14
C VAL A 57 9.00 -2.49 -9.63
N LYS A 58 9.66 -2.21 -10.76
CA LYS A 58 9.70 -0.85 -11.35
C LYS A 58 8.30 -0.38 -11.76
N ALA A 59 7.48 -1.26 -12.34
CA ALA A 59 6.12 -0.91 -12.74
C ALA A 59 5.22 -0.63 -11.52
N MET A 60 5.31 -1.48 -10.49
CA MET A 60 4.58 -1.27 -9.23
C MET A 60 4.99 0.01 -8.52
N GLY A 61 6.29 0.32 -8.47
CA GLY A 61 6.78 1.57 -7.90
C GLY A 61 6.21 2.81 -8.61
N ARG A 62 6.19 2.79 -9.95
CA ARG A 62 5.58 3.87 -10.74
C ARG A 62 4.08 4.01 -10.47
N LEU A 63 3.35 2.89 -10.45
CA LEU A 63 1.91 2.90 -10.18
C LEU A 63 1.60 3.47 -8.79
N ASN A 64 2.41 3.11 -7.78
CA ASN A 64 2.27 3.67 -6.43
C ASN A 64 2.55 5.17 -6.41
N THR A 65 3.60 5.63 -7.08
CA THR A 65 3.89 7.07 -7.21
C THR A 65 2.77 7.83 -7.92
N ASP A 66 2.27 7.31 -9.04
CA ASP A 66 1.16 7.93 -9.77
C ASP A 66 -0.12 8.01 -8.92
N HIS A 67 -0.36 7.00 -8.08
CA HIS A 67 -1.47 7.00 -7.13
C HIS A 67 -1.28 8.04 -6.02
N ASP A 68 -0.10 8.09 -5.40
CA ASP A 68 0.23 9.03 -4.33
C ASP A 68 0.19 10.50 -4.81
N GLU A 69 0.54 10.73 -6.07
CA GLU A 69 0.46 12.04 -6.73
C GLU A 69 -0.94 12.36 -7.29
N GLY A 70 -1.91 11.44 -7.13
CA GLY A 70 -3.29 11.62 -7.56
C GLY A 70 -3.51 11.58 -9.08
N ARG A 71 -2.55 11.07 -9.85
CA ARG A 71 -2.67 10.90 -11.32
C ARG A 71 -3.55 9.73 -11.71
N ILE A 72 -3.71 8.75 -10.81
CA ILE A 72 -4.60 7.60 -10.97
C ILE A 72 -5.21 7.22 -9.63
N THR A 73 -6.47 6.82 -9.63
CA THR A 73 -7.20 6.37 -8.44
C THR A 73 -7.30 4.83 -8.40
N LEU A 74 -7.53 4.27 -7.20
CA LEU A 74 -7.76 2.83 -7.06
C LEU A 74 -9.00 2.35 -7.82
N ASP A 75 -10.04 3.17 -7.92
CA ASP A 75 -11.27 2.81 -8.64
C ASP A 75 -11.06 2.77 -10.15
N GLU A 76 -10.24 3.67 -10.70
CA GLU A 76 -9.80 3.58 -12.10
C GLU A 76 -8.98 2.33 -12.36
N ILE A 77 -8.08 1.96 -11.44
CA ILE A 77 -7.29 0.72 -11.56
C ILE A 77 -8.22 -0.50 -11.55
N LYS A 78 -9.17 -0.57 -10.60
CA LYS A 78 -10.16 -1.66 -10.54
C LYS A 78 -10.99 -1.75 -11.81
N LYS A 79 -11.48 -0.61 -12.30
CA LYS A 79 -12.26 -0.54 -13.54
C LYS A 79 -11.46 -1.10 -14.72
N ARG A 80 -10.19 -0.69 -14.87
CA ARG A 80 -9.32 -1.20 -15.95
C ARG A 80 -9.10 -2.71 -15.84
N ILE A 81 -8.83 -3.23 -14.63
CA ILE A 81 -8.68 -4.68 -14.42
C ILE A 81 -9.95 -5.44 -14.80
N PHE A 82 -11.12 -4.90 -14.46
CA PHE A 82 -12.40 -5.50 -14.84
C PHE A 82 -12.62 -5.45 -16.35
N ASP A 83 -12.42 -4.30 -16.98
CA ASP A 83 -12.64 -4.12 -18.42
C ASP A 83 -11.68 -5.01 -19.24
N ASP A 84 -10.41 -5.13 -18.83
CA ASP A 84 -9.38 -5.85 -19.59
C ASP A 84 -9.39 -7.36 -19.33
N LEU A 85 -9.69 -7.79 -18.10
CA LEU A 85 -9.53 -9.19 -17.66
C LEU A 85 -10.83 -9.84 -17.19
N GLY A 86 -11.92 -9.08 -17.06
CA GLY A 86 -13.18 -9.55 -16.47
C GLY A 86 -13.07 -9.89 -14.98
N MET A 87 -12.01 -9.42 -14.31
CA MET A 87 -11.71 -9.78 -12.92
C MET A 87 -12.22 -8.72 -11.94
N ILE A 88 -12.91 -9.16 -10.88
CA ILE A 88 -13.28 -8.32 -9.74
C ILE A 88 -12.26 -8.56 -8.63
N VAL A 89 -11.58 -7.50 -8.20
CA VAL A 89 -10.63 -7.54 -7.09
C VAL A 89 -11.29 -6.94 -5.86
N GLU A 90 -11.67 -7.79 -4.91
CA GLU A 90 -12.19 -7.37 -3.62
C GLU A 90 -11.06 -7.23 -2.59
N MET A 91 -11.22 -6.31 -1.63
CA MET A 91 -10.34 -6.30 -0.47
C MET A 91 -10.62 -7.54 0.39
N PRO A 92 -9.58 -8.26 0.85
CA PRO A 92 -9.77 -9.31 1.84
C PRO A 92 -10.44 -8.71 3.08
N ARG A 93 -11.48 -9.39 3.58
CA ARG A 93 -12.23 -9.00 4.78
C ARG A 93 -11.43 -9.25 6.05
#